data_AF-A0A4Q3BGN5-F1
#
_entry.id   AF-A0A4Q3BGN5-F1
#
_cell.length_a   1.000
_cell.length_b   1.000
_cell.length_c   1.000
_cell.angle_alpha   90.00
_cell.angle_beta   90.00
_cell.angle_gamma   90.00
#
_symmetry.space_group_name_H-M   'P 1'
#
loop_
_entity.id
_entity.type
_entity.pdbx_description
1 polymer ?
#
loop_
_entity_poly.entity_id
_entity_poly.type
_entity_poly.pdbx_seq_one_letter_code
_entity_poly.pdbx_strand_id
1 'polypeptide(L)'
;MKFRHFYVFVLSMLSANLFAQQTDLVQYVNTLQGTNSKHELTRGNTYPTTALPFGMHTWTPQTGKNGDGWKYQYFKDAIRGFQQAHQCSSWTRDYAVFSLMPMIDNLVVDENQREAKFSHANEIAKPNYYKVQFDNRVTTEISPSERGAHLRFSYPEGKKSYLVLDGYIRTSGVK
;
A
#
# COMPACT_ATOMS: atom_id res chain seq x y z
N MET A 1 13.58 -39.27 45.50
CA MET A 1 12.87 -37.97 45.60
C MET A 1 13.33 -36.86 44.63
N LYS A 2 14.38 -37.04 43.80
CA LYS A 2 14.93 -35.95 42.96
C LYS A 2 14.32 -35.81 41.54
N PHE A 3 13.62 -36.83 41.02
CA PHE A 3 13.06 -36.78 39.65
C PHE A 3 11.69 -36.09 39.53
N ARG A 4 10.89 -35.99 40.61
CA ARG A 4 9.52 -35.43 40.55
C ARG A 4 9.49 -33.92 40.26
N HIS A 5 10.53 -33.19 40.67
CA HIS A 5 10.63 -31.75 40.45
C HIS A 5 11.06 -31.39 39.02
N PHE A 6 11.78 -32.29 38.34
CA PHE A 6 12.21 -32.09 36.95
C PHE A 6 11.03 -32.17 35.97
N TYR A 7 10.15 -33.16 36.14
CA TYR A 7 8.94 -33.27 35.32
C TYR A 7 7.97 -32.11 35.51
N VAL A 8 7.81 -31.59 36.74
CA VAL A 8 6.96 -30.42 37.01
C VAL A 8 7.54 -29.14 36.38
N PHE A 9 8.87 -29.00 36.37
CA PHE A 9 9.56 -27.85 35.75
C PHE A 9 9.50 -27.89 34.22
N VAL A 10 9.61 -29.08 33.61
CA VAL A 10 9.41 -29.25 32.16
C VAL A 10 7.95 -29.01 31.78
N LEU A 11 6.99 -29.49 32.57
CA LEU A 11 5.56 -29.28 32.31
C LEU A 11 5.17 -27.81 32.43
N SER A 12 5.75 -27.04 33.37
CA SER A 12 5.48 -25.61 33.49
C SER A 12 6.07 -24.78 32.34
N MET A 13 7.23 -25.18 31.80
CA MET A 13 7.83 -24.55 30.61
C MET A 13 7.03 -24.85 29.33
N LEU A 14 6.42 -26.03 29.20
CA LEU A 14 5.51 -26.32 28.08
C LEU A 14 4.21 -25.49 28.14
N SER A 15 3.65 -25.26 29.33
CA SER A 15 2.45 -24.43 29.52
C SER A 15 2.67 -22.96 29.18
N ALA A 16 3.85 -22.41 29.47
CA ALA A 16 4.17 -21.00 29.21
C ALA A 16 4.25 -20.67 27.71
N ASN A 17 4.64 -21.65 26.87
CA ASN A 17 4.70 -21.46 25.41
C ASN A 17 3.31 -21.46 24.74
N LEU A 18 2.31 -22.10 25.35
CA LEU A 18 0.93 -22.12 24.84
C LEU A 18 0.22 -20.76 24.94
N PHE A 19 0.62 -19.90 25.88
CA PHE A 19 0.07 -18.54 26.04
C PHE A 19 0.86 -17.45 25.31
N ALA A 20 1.96 -17.81 24.63
CA ALA A 20 2.83 -16.86 23.93
C ALA A 20 2.38 -16.57 22.48
N GLN A 21 1.30 -17.18 22.00
CA GLN A 21 0.75 -16.89 20.69
C GLN A 21 0.02 -15.55 20.74
N GLN A 22 0.78 -14.47 20.58
CA GLN A 22 0.25 -13.11 20.54
C GLN A 22 -0.72 -12.98 19.38
N THR A 23 -1.98 -12.66 19.66
CA THR A 23 -2.99 -12.43 18.63
C THR A 23 -2.52 -11.30 17.71
N ASP A 24 -2.34 -11.61 16.43
CA ASP A 24 -2.08 -10.59 15.42
C ASP A 24 -3.36 -9.80 15.15
N LEU A 25 -3.53 -8.65 15.81
CA LEU A 25 -4.71 -7.82 15.63
C LEU A 25 -4.73 -7.08 14.29
N VAL A 26 -3.57 -6.93 13.62
CA VAL A 26 -3.46 -6.20 12.34
C VAL A 26 -4.24 -6.92 11.25
N GLN A 27 -4.41 -8.24 11.36
CA GLN A 27 -5.18 -9.04 10.40
C GLN A 27 -6.63 -8.56 10.24
N TYR A 28 -7.24 -8.00 11.30
CA TYR A 28 -8.62 -7.50 11.28
C TYR A 28 -8.76 -6.13 10.60
N VAL A 29 -7.66 -5.40 10.40
CA VAL A 29 -7.71 -4.07 9.80
C VAL A 29 -7.96 -4.19 8.30
N ASN A 30 -8.94 -3.41 7.81
CA ASN A 30 -9.26 -3.22 6.41
C ASN A 30 -8.98 -1.77 6.00
N THR A 31 -7.86 -1.51 5.34
CA THR A 31 -7.52 -0.16 4.87
C THR A 31 -8.37 0.30 3.69
N LEU A 32 -9.13 -0.60 3.06
CA LEU A 32 -10.09 -0.26 1.99
C LEU A 32 -11.46 0.17 2.56
N GLN A 33 -11.69 0.03 3.86
CA GLN A 33 -12.93 0.49 4.48
C GLN A 33 -13.09 2.01 4.30
N GLY A 34 -14.19 2.41 3.67
CA GLY A 34 -14.50 3.81 3.35
C GLY A 34 -14.00 4.31 1.99
N THR A 35 -13.23 3.50 1.25
CA THR A 35 -12.66 3.90 -0.06
C THR A 35 -13.65 3.83 -1.22
N ASN A 36 -14.80 3.17 -1.05
CA ASN A 36 -15.90 3.19 -2.02
C ASN A 36 -16.74 4.47 -1.89
N SER A 37 -16.09 5.61 -2.09
CA SER A 37 -16.63 6.95 -1.92
C SER A 37 -16.54 7.77 -3.21
N LYS A 38 -17.52 8.63 -3.43
CA LYS A 38 -17.52 9.63 -4.51
C LYS A 38 -17.77 11.02 -3.93
N HIS A 39 -17.61 12.05 -4.75
CA HIS A 39 -17.88 13.42 -4.35
C HIS A 39 -19.34 13.61 -3.90
N GLU A 40 -20.28 13.00 -4.62
CA GLU A 40 -21.72 13.15 -4.39
C GLU A 40 -22.20 12.44 -3.12
N LEU A 41 -21.51 11.37 -2.71
CA LEU A 41 -21.81 10.62 -1.48
C LEU A 41 -20.57 9.89 -0.97
N THR A 42 -20.19 10.21 0.26
CA THR A 42 -19.05 9.59 0.94
C THR A 42 -19.50 8.42 1.83
N ARG A 43 -18.67 7.39 1.91
CA ARG A 43 -18.83 6.23 2.82
C ARG A 43 -17.70 6.17 3.85
N GLY A 44 -17.09 7.32 4.14
CA GLY A 44 -15.88 7.47 4.95
C GLY A 44 -14.85 8.38 4.27
N ASN A 45 -14.74 8.31 2.93
CA ASN A 45 -13.84 9.14 2.13
C ASN A 45 -12.36 8.96 2.49
N THR A 46 -11.95 7.71 2.65
CA THR A 46 -10.58 7.29 2.97
C THR A 46 -9.85 6.84 1.70
N TYR A 47 -8.55 6.64 1.82
CA TYR A 47 -7.72 5.93 0.84
C TYR A 47 -6.90 4.87 1.60
N PRO A 48 -6.45 3.78 0.94
CA PRO A 48 -5.76 2.70 1.62
C PRO A 48 -4.34 3.12 2.01
N THR A 49 -4.20 3.55 3.26
CA THR A 49 -2.94 4.04 3.83
C THR A 49 -2.08 2.87 4.31
N THR A 50 -0.89 2.75 3.75
CA THR A 50 0.18 1.86 4.21
C THR A 50 1.19 2.70 4.98
N ALA A 51 1.21 2.59 6.30
CA ALA A 51 2.00 3.40 7.20
C ALA A 51 2.20 2.75 8.56
N LEU A 52 3.28 3.14 9.25
CA LEU A 52 3.38 2.98 10.70
C LEU A 52 2.45 3.98 11.41
N PRO A 53 2.03 3.72 12.66
CA PRO A 53 1.29 4.69 13.46
C PRO A 53 2.03 6.04 13.50
N PHE A 54 1.34 7.12 13.11
CA PHE A 54 1.90 8.48 13.06
C PHE A 54 3.13 8.66 12.15
N GLY A 55 3.27 7.83 11.12
CA GLY A 55 4.33 7.99 10.11
C GLY A 55 4.30 9.36 9.44
N MET A 56 5.47 9.98 9.28
CA MET A 56 5.66 11.25 8.57
C MET A 56 5.31 11.11 7.08
N HIS A 57 5.64 9.96 6.48
CA HIS A 57 5.31 9.64 5.11
C HIS A 57 4.43 8.40 5.06
N THR A 58 3.28 8.52 4.40
CA THR A 58 2.38 7.39 4.17
C THR A 58 2.38 7.02 2.70
N TRP A 59 2.03 5.78 2.38
CA TRP A 59 2.02 5.27 1.01
C TRP A 59 0.66 4.72 0.62
N THR A 60 0.26 4.95 -0.63
CA THR A 60 -1.05 4.48 -1.12
C THR A 60 -1.05 4.29 -2.64
N PRO A 61 -1.77 3.29 -3.19
CA PRO A 61 -2.11 3.26 -4.61
C PRO A 61 -2.95 4.48 -5.02
N GLN A 62 -2.77 4.92 -6.25
CA GLN A 62 -3.50 6.04 -6.84
C GLN A 62 -4.33 5.58 -8.03
N THR A 63 -5.65 5.76 -7.95
CA THR A 63 -6.56 5.58 -9.10
C THR A 63 -7.00 6.94 -9.67
N GLY A 64 -7.16 7.95 -8.79
CA GLY A 64 -7.56 9.32 -9.15
C GLY A 64 -6.43 10.13 -9.80
N LYS A 65 -6.78 11.19 -10.53
CA LYS A 65 -5.82 12.03 -11.27
C LYS A 65 -4.89 12.79 -10.32
N ASN A 66 -3.72 13.20 -10.80
CA ASN A 66 -2.83 14.07 -10.03
C ASN A 66 -3.55 15.38 -9.65
N GLY A 67 -3.40 15.79 -8.39
CA GLY A 67 -4.06 16.98 -7.82
C GLY A 67 -5.52 16.79 -7.42
N ASP A 68 -6.14 15.66 -7.78
CA ASP A 68 -7.47 15.30 -7.28
C ASP A 68 -7.38 14.82 -5.82
N GLY A 69 -8.36 15.23 -5.01
CA GLY A 69 -8.50 14.76 -3.63
C GLY A 69 -8.99 13.32 -3.53
N TRP A 70 -9.68 12.79 -4.54
CA TRP A 70 -10.12 11.40 -4.59
C TRP A 70 -9.00 10.48 -5.09
N LYS A 71 -7.92 10.40 -4.30
CA LYS A 71 -6.68 9.70 -4.63
C LYS A 71 -6.87 8.22 -5.00
N TYR A 72 -7.72 7.53 -4.25
CA TYR A 72 -8.10 6.14 -4.51
C TYR A 72 -9.61 5.99 -4.39
N GLN A 73 -10.22 5.24 -5.31
CA GLN A 73 -11.65 4.92 -5.27
C GLN A 73 -11.84 3.45 -5.60
N TYR A 74 -12.48 2.71 -4.69
CA TYR A 74 -12.64 1.25 -4.80
C TYR A 74 -13.26 0.80 -6.12
N PHE A 75 -14.22 1.52 -6.69
CA PHE A 75 -14.87 1.10 -7.93
C PHE A 75 -14.03 1.33 -9.21
N LYS A 76 -12.79 1.82 -9.08
CA LYS A 76 -11.85 2.00 -10.20
C LYS A 76 -11.02 0.74 -10.39
N ASP A 77 -10.73 0.41 -11.64
CA ASP A 77 -10.06 -0.83 -12.05
C ASP A 77 -8.64 -0.60 -12.59
N ALA A 78 -8.09 0.60 -12.42
CA ALA A 78 -6.77 0.97 -12.90
C ALA A 78 -6.03 1.84 -11.89
N ILE A 79 -4.74 1.57 -11.71
CA ILE A 79 -3.81 2.36 -10.88
C ILE A 79 -2.85 3.09 -11.80
N ARG A 80 -2.59 4.36 -11.51
CA ARG A 80 -1.69 5.24 -12.27
C ARG A 80 -0.36 5.51 -11.57
N GLY A 81 -0.21 5.05 -10.33
CA GLY A 81 1.00 5.17 -9.55
C GLY A 81 0.82 4.77 -8.09
N PHE A 82 1.93 4.67 -7.37
CA PHE A 82 2.01 4.50 -5.93
C PHE A 82 2.61 5.75 -5.34
N GLN A 83 1.86 6.43 -4.47
CA GLN A 83 2.17 7.76 -4.01
C GLN A 83 2.65 7.78 -2.58
N GLN A 84 3.66 8.61 -2.31
CA GLN A 84 3.83 9.19 -0.98
C GLN A 84 2.72 10.22 -0.76
N ALA A 85 2.00 10.11 0.36
CA ALA A 85 0.83 10.94 0.65
C ALA A 85 0.85 11.52 2.06
N HIS A 86 0.28 12.71 2.21
CA HIS A 86 0.05 13.42 3.48
C HIS A 86 -1.39 13.94 3.60
N GLN A 87 -2.26 13.60 2.65
CA GLN A 87 -3.61 14.09 2.56
C GLN A 87 -4.45 13.71 3.79
N CYS A 88 -4.97 14.68 4.52
CA CYS A 88 -5.87 14.42 5.65
C CYS A 88 -7.33 14.20 5.21
N SER A 89 -7.75 14.77 4.08
CA SER A 89 -9.07 14.57 3.48
C SER A 89 -9.04 14.91 1.99
N SER A 90 -9.98 14.37 1.19
CA SER A 90 -10.06 14.74 -0.24
C SER A 90 -10.30 16.24 -0.47
N TRP A 91 -10.90 16.92 0.51
CA TRP A 91 -11.24 18.34 0.41
C TRP A 91 -10.02 19.25 0.55
N THR A 92 -9.06 18.85 1.40
CA THR A 92 -7.82 19.60 1.65
C THR A 92 -6.78 19.39 0.57
N ARG A 93 -6.92 18.30 -0.22
CA ARG A 93 -5.89 17.81 -1.15
C ARG A 93 -4.59 17.46 -0.41
N ASP A 94 -3.52 17.29 -1.17
CA ASP A 94 -2.26 16.73 -0.70
C ASP A 94 -1.07 17.68 -0.95
N TYR A 95 0.05 17.43 -0.27
CA TYR A 95 1.28 18.21 -0.39
C TYR A 95 2.51 17.30 -0.43
N ALA A 96 3.62 17.80 -1.01
CA ALA A 96 4.89 17.07 -1.12
C ALA A 96 4.73 15.61 -1.64
N VAL A 97 3.90 15.47 -2.67
CA VAL A 97 3.58 14.19 -3.30
C VAL A 97 4.52 13.94 -4.46
N PHE A 98 4.95 12.69 -4.58
CA PHE A 98 5.46 12.12 -5.82
C PHE A 98 4.88 10.72 -5.97
N SER A 99 4.94 10.16 -7.18
CA SER A 99 4.50 8.79 -7.43
C SER A 99 5.53 7.98 -8.20
N LEU A 100 5.48 6.67 -7.97
CA LEU A 100 6.24 5.67 -8.72
C LEU A 100 5.27 4.74 -9.44
N MET A 101 5.49 4.48 -10.72
CA MET A 101 4.67 3.54 -11.50
C MET A 101 5.57 2.58 -12.30
N PRO A 102 5.57 1.27 -11.98
CA PRO A 102 6.28 0.30 -12.78
C PRO A 102 5.53 0.03 -14.08
N MET A 103 6.26 -0.22 -15.16
CA MET A 103 5.66 -0.49 -16.46
C MET A 103 6.54 -1.37 -17.34
N ILE A 104 5.93 -1.97 -18.35
CA ILE A 104 6.61 -2.86 -19.29
C ILE A 104 6.35 -2.47 -20.75
N ASP A 105 7.25 -2.94 -21.63
CA ASP A 105 7.22 -2.82 -23.08
C ASP A 105 7.36 -1.38 -23.62
N ASN A 106 6.40 -0.50 -23.33
CA ASN A 106 6.38 0.89 -23.82
C ASN A 106 6.49 1.89 -22.67
N LEU A 107 7.47 2.79 -22.73
CA LEU A 107 7.59 3.89 -21.77
C LEU A 107 6.57 4.99 -22.09
N VAL A 108 5.68 5.27 -21.14
CA VAL A 108 4.62 6.28 -21.22
C VAL A 108 4.62 7.06 -19.90
N VAL A 109 4.87 8.36 -19.99
CA VAL A 109 4.94 9.24 -18.80
C VAL A 109 3.61 9.93 -18.49
N ASP A 110 2.73 10.09 -19.48
CA ASP A 110 1.41 10.71 -19.30
C ASP A 110 0.56 9.91 -18.32
N GLU A 111 0.09 10.56 -17.26
CA GLU A 111 -0.65 9.90 -16.17
C GLU A 111 -1.94 9.22 -16.63
N ASN A 112 -2.58 9.71 -17.70
CA ASN A 112 -3.83 9.17 -18.21
C ASN A 112 -3.62 8.00 -19.17
N GLN A 113 -2.37 7.76 -19.59
CA GLN A 113 -2.02 6.71 -20.54
C GLN A 113 -1.18 5.60 -19.92
N ARG A 114 -0.53 5.84 -18.76
CA ARG A 114 0.34 4.85 -18.08
C ARG A 114 -0.38 3.94 -17.09
N GLU A 115 -1.70 4.08 -16.94
CA GLU A 115 -2.48 3.31 -15.98
C GLU A 115 -2.40 1.81 -16.26
N ALA A 116 -2.28 0.99 -15.22
CA ALA A 116 -2.32 -0.46 -15.33
C ALA A 116 -3.59 -1.01 -14.68
N LYS A 117 -4.25 -1.94 -15.38
CA LYS A 117 -5.45 -2.62 -14.91
C LYS A 117 -5.13 -3.58 -13.78
N PHE A 118 -6.03 -3.63 -12.79
CA PHE A 118 -5.96 -4.53 -11.65
C PHE A 118 -7.37 -4.94 -11.20
N SER A 119 -7.43 -5.94 -10.33
CA SER A 119 -8.63 -6.35 -9.61
C SER A 119 -8.33 -6.46 -8.12
N HIS A 120 -9.30 -6.14 -7.26
CA HIS A 120 -9.18 -6.32 -5.81
C HIS A 120 -8.93 -7.78 -5.41
N ALA A 121 -9.27 -8.75 -6.26
CA ALA A 121 -8.93 -10.16 -6.02
C ALA A 121 -7.42 -10.40 -5.96
N ASN A 122 -6.63 -9.53 -6.61
CA ASN A 122 -5.17 -9.57 -6.65
C ASN A 122 -4.54 -8.44 -5.80
N GLU A 123 -5.31 -7.81 -4.93
CA GLU A 123 -4.88 -6.70 -4.06
C GLU A 123 -4.89 -7.15 -2.59
N ILE A 124 -3.79 -6.89 -1.91
CA ILE A 124 -3.67 -7.00 -0.45
C ILE A 124 -3.42 -5.58 0.06
N ALA A 125 -4.36 -5.06 0.85
CA ALA A 125 -4.25 -3.74 1.45
C ALA A 125 -4.28 -3.88 2.99
N LYS A 126 -3.13 -3.69 3.63
CA LYS A 126 -2.95 -3.72 5.08
C LYS A 126 -2.13 -2.52 5.56
N PRO A 127 -2.24 -2.10 6.83
CA PRO A 127 -1.49 -0.95 7.34
C PRO A 127 0.03 -1.11 7.19
N ASN A 128 0.55 -2.33 7.37
CA ASN A 128 1.97 -2.65 7.36
C ASN A 128 2.47 -3.23 6.03
N TYR A 129 1.58 -3.50 5.06
CA TYR A 129 1.94 -4.10 3.79
C TYR A 129 0.85 -3.88 2.74
N TYR A 130 1.27 -3.39 1.57
CA TYR A 130 0.41 -3.34 0.39
C TYR A 130 1.02 -4.20 -0.72
N LYS A 131 0.17 -4.92 -1.45
CA LYS A 131 0.56 -5.64 -2.66
C LYS A 131 -0.56 -5.56 -3.70
N VAL A 132 -0.18 -5.38 -4.95
CA VAL A 132 -1.08 -5.63 -6.09
C VAL A 132 -0.32 -6.33 -7.19
N GLN A 133 -0.96 -7.32 -7.82
CA GLN A 133 -0.52 -7.86 -9.10
C GLN A 133 -1.44 -7.35 -10.20
N PHE A 134 -0.85 -6.64 -11.16
CA PHE A 134 -1.53 -6.11 -12.32
C PHE A 134 -1.84 -7.21 -13.34
N ASP A 135 -2.78 -6.96 -14.24
CA ASP A 135 -3.16 -7.90 -15.31
C ASP A 135 -1.98 -8.20 -16.27
N ASN A 136 -1.05 -7.26 -16.40
CA ASN A 136 0.18 -7.42 -17.17
C ASN A 136 1.28 -8.22 -16.43
N ARG A 137 0.95 -8.80 -15.26
CA ARG A 137 1.81 -9.61 -14.38
C ARG A 137 2.92 -8.87 -13.66
N VAL A 138 2.97 -7.54 -13.73
CA VAL A 138 3.82 -6.75 -12.85
C VAL A 138 3.24 -6.79 -11.44
N THR A 139 4.09 -7.04 -10.45
CA THR A 139 3.71 -7.00 -9.03
C THR A 139 4.37 -5.81 -8.36
N THR A 140 3.59 -5.05 -7.58
CA THR A 140 4.12 -4.02 -6.68
C THR A 140 3.85 -4.40 -5.25
N GLU A 141 4.84 -4.21 -4.39
CA GLU A 141 4.75 -4.41 -2.94
C GLU A 141 5.34 -3.21 -2.19
N ILE A 142 4.74 -2.83 -1.07
CA ILE A 142 5.15 -1.69 -0.25
C ILE A 142 5.14 -2.08 1.22
N SER A 143 6.26 -1.87 1.90
CA SER A 143 6.37 -1.96 3.37
C SER A 143 6.83 -0.61 3.93
N PRO A 144 6.07 0.02 4.84
CA PRO A 144 6.34 1.38 5.28
C PRO A 144 7.40 1.44 6.38
N SER A 145 8.05 2.59 6.49
CA SER A 145 8.76 3.04 7.69
C SER A 145 8.18 4.40 8.14
N GLU A 146 8.72 5.01 9.19
CA GLU A 146 8.21 6.31 9.66
C GLU A 146 8.36 7.43 8.61
N ARG A 147 9.40 7.39 7.76
CA ARG A 147 9.78 8.47 6.85
C ARG A 147 10.12 7.95 5.45
N GLY A 148 9.60 6.79 5.07
CA GLY A 148 9.89 6.15 3.80
C GLY A 148 9.14 4.84 3.65
N ALA A 149 9.53 4.06 2.64
CA ALA A 149 9.06 2.70 2.46
C ALA A 149 10.07 1.89 1.66
N HIS A 150 10.02 0.57 1.82
CA HIS A 150 10.63 -0.35 0.89
C HIS A 150 9.59 -0.70 -0.19
N LEU A 151 9.84 -0.29 -1.43
CA LEU A 151 9.02 -0.63 -2.59
C LEU A 151 9.72 -1.71 -3.41
N ARG A 152 9.01 -2.80 -3.71
CA ARG A 152 9.49 -3.87 -4.58
C ARG A 152 8.61 -3.95 -5.82
N PHE A 153 9.24 -3.85 -6.98
CA PHE A 153 8.60 -4.01 -8.29
C PHE A 153 9.15 -5.29 -8.93
N SER A 154 8.28 -6.27 -9.16
CA SER A 154 8.64 -7.52 -9.83
C SER A 154 8.07 -7.53 -11.24
N TYR A 155 8.95 -7.65 -12.22
CA TYR A 155 8.60 -7.63 -13.63
C TYR A 155 8.59 -9.07 -14.20
N PRO A 156 7.68 -9.38 -15.15
CA PRO A 156 7.74 -10.62 -15.90
C PRO A 156 9.03 -10.73 -16.72
N GLU A 157 9.54 -11.97 -16.85
CA GLU A 157 10.76 -12.26 -17.59
C GLU A 157 10.66 -11.86 -19.08
N GLY A 158 11.77 -11.43 -19.66
CA GLY A 158 11.88 -11.09 -21.09
C GLY A 158 11.19 -9.78 -21.50
N LYS A 159 10.72 -8.97 -20.55
CA LYS A 159 10.06 -7.69 -20.81
C LYS A 159 10.99 -6.51 -20.59
N LYS A 160 10.93 -5.52 -21.49
CA LYS A 160 11.53 -4.19 -21.23
C LYS A 160 10.81 -3.60 -20.03
N SER A 161 11.57 -3.17 -19.03
CA SER A 161 11.03 -2.77 -17.73
C SER A 161 11.43 -1.32 -17.44
N TYR A 162 10.48 -0.52 -16.99
CA TYR A 162 10.69 0.89 -16.66
C TYR A 162 10.01 1.20 -15.32
N LEU A 163 10.56 2.19 -14.60
CA LEU A 163 9.94 2.78 -13.43
C LEU A 163 9.78 4.28 -13.67
N VAL A 164 8.53 4.75 -13.73
CA VAL A 164 8.23 6.17 -13.90
C VAL A 164 8.25 6.84 -12.54
N LEU A 165 9.06 7.90 -12.41
CA LEU A 165 8.99 8.86 -11.32
C LEU A 165 8.17 10.06 -11.78
N ASP A 166 7.09 10.35 -11.07
CA ASP A 166 6.22 11.49 -11.35
C ASP A 166 6.27 12.48 -10.17
N GLY A 167 6.68 13.72 -10.44
CA GLY A 167 6.70 14.85 -9.51
C GLY A 167 5.31 15.45 -9.18
N TYR A 168 4.23 14.75 -9.53
CA TYR A 168 2.83 15.05 -9.23
C TYR A 168 2.19 16.12 -10.13
N ILE A 169 2.50 17.40 -9.95
CA ILE A 169 1.98 18.48 -10.78
C ILE A 169 3.11 19.12 -11.57
N ARG A 170 2.80 19.71 -12.74
CA ARG A 170 3.76 20.27 -13.70
C ARG A 170 4.64 21.41 -13.17
N THR A 171 4.56 21.74 -11.89
CA THR A 171 5.41 22.72 -11.20
C THR A 171 6.64 22.10 -10.54
N SER A 172 6.72 20.77 -10.46
CA SER A 172 7.84 20.04 -9.85
C SER A 172 8.92 19.71 -10.88
N GLY A 173 10.19 19.93 -10.54
CA GLY A 173 11.33 19.57 -11.39
C GLY A 173 12.51 19.03 -10.56
N VAL A 174 13.21 18.05 -11.12
CA VAL A 174 14.51 17.59 -10.61
C VAL A 174 15.58 18.37 -11.35
N LYS A 175 16.43 19.10 -10.62
CA LYS A 175 17.60 19.78 -11.19
C LYS A 175 18.78 18.81 -11.29
#